data_AF-A0A7G9QZI3-F1
#
_entry.id   AF-A0A7G9QZI3-F1
#
_cell.length_a   1.000
_cell.length_b   1.000
_cell.length_c   1.000
_cell.angle_alpha   90.00
_cell.angle_beta   90.00
_cell.angle_gamma   90.00
#
_symmetry.space_group_name_H-M   'P 1'
#
loop_
_entity.id
_entity.type
_entity.pdbx_description
1 polymer ?
#
loop_
_entity_poly.entity_id
_entity_poly.type
_entity_poly.pdbx_seq_one_letter_code
_entity_poly.pdbx_strand_id
1 'polypeptide(L)'
;MEAVELERLAARVEAAAEVVALRRASLGRAATAWWEGPAADRYRAAVEDRSARLAALQDELGWLGASVRALARAVAEASGDEVGRAS
;
A
#
# COMPACT_ATOMS: atom_id res chain seq x y z
N MET A 1 20.63 -8.80 -5.09
CA MET A 1 19.40 -8.17 -5.57
C MET A 1 19.79 -6.82 -6.13
N GLU A 2 19.57 -6.61 -7.42
CA GLU A 2 19.99 -5.40 -8.13
C GLU A 2 19.04 -4.23 -7.86
N ALA A 3 19.52 -2.99 -8.02
CA ALA A 3 18.69 -1.78 -7.85
C ALA A 3 17.42 -1.82 -8.72
N VAL A 4 17.52 -2.38 -9.94
CA VAL A 4 16.38 -2.55 -10.86
C VAL A 4 15.34 -3.53 -10.33
N GLU A 5 15.76 -4.59 -9.64
CA GLU A 5 14.84 -5.55 -9.01
C GLU A 5 14.09 -4.90 -7.85
N LEU A 6 14.77 -4.06 -7.07
CA LEU A 6 14.18 -3.29 -5.98
C LEU A 6 13.17 -2.25 -6.48
N GLU A 7 13.48 -1.51 -7.54
CA GLU A 7 12.52 -0.57 -8.15
C GLU A 7 11.26 -1.30 -8.67
N ARG A 8 11.42 -2.47 -9.30
CA ARG A 8 10.27 -3.30 -9.69
C ARG A 8 9.45 -3.78 -8.50
N LEU A 9 10.11 -4.11 -7.39
CA LEU A 9 9.42 -4.49 -6.16
C LEU A 9 8.66 -3.30 -5.56
N ALA A 10 9.27 -2.11 -5.50
CA ALA A 10 8.61 -0.89 -5.04
C ALA A 10 7.35 -0.59 -5.87
N ALA A 11 7.45 -0.66 -7.21
CA ALA A 11 6.31 -0.46 -8.10
C ALA A 11 5.18 -1.49 -7.87
N ARG A 12 5.52 -2.76 -7.57
CA ARG A 12 4.52 -3.78 -7.22
C ARG A 12 3.82 -3.48 -5.90
N VAL A 13 4.54 -2.95 -4.92
CA VAL A 13 3.97 -2.55 -3.62
C VAL A 13 3.02 -1.35 -3.80
N GLU A 14 3.41 -0.37 -4.61
CA GLU A 14 2.56 0.79 -4.94
C GLU A 14 1.27 0.34 -5.65
N ALA A 15 1.38 -0.54 -6.65
CA ALA A 15 0.21 -1.12 -7.31
C ALA A 15 -0.71 -1.90 -6.33
N ALA A 16 -0.13 -2.61 -5.35
CA ALA A 16 -0.92 -3.27 -4.32
C ALA A 16 -1.65 -2.26 -3.42
N ALA A 17 -1.01 -1.14 -3.06
CA ALA A 17 -1.63 -0.07 -2.29
C ALA A 17 -2.82 0.56 -3.03
N GLU A 18 -2.71 0.76 -4.35
CA GLU A 18 -3.80 1.24 -5.20
C GLU A 18 -5.00 0.29 -5.21
N VAL A 19 -4.75 -1.02 -5.29
CA VAL A 19 -5.82 -2.04 -5.22
C VAL A 19 -6.53 -2.00 -3.86
N VAL A 20 -5.79 -1.84 -2.77
CA VAL A 20 -6.35 -1.71 -1.42
C VAL A 20 -7.21 -0.44 -1.30
N ALA A 21 -6.73 0.69 -1.82
CA ALA A 21 -7.46 1.94 -1.85
C ALA A 21 -8.77 1.82 -2.63
N LEU A 22 -8.74 1.17 -3.81
CA LEU A 22 -9.92 0.91 -4.62
C LEU A 22 -10.93 0.02 -3.87
N ARG A 23 -10.44 -1.02 -3.17
CA ARG A 23 -11.29 -1.91 -2.38
C ARG A 23 -11.97 -1.16 -1.24
N ARG A 24 -11.25 -0.28 -0.54
CA ARG A 24 -11.80 0.57 0.51
C ARG A 24 -12.86 1.53 -0.04
N ALA A 25 -12.57 2.22 -1.15
CA ALA A 25 -13.52 3.11 -1.81
C ALA A 25 -14.80 2.39 -2.30
N SER A 26 -14.73 1.08 -2.53
CA SER A 26 -15.87 0.26 -2.94
C SER A 26 -16.75 -0.18 -1.76
N LEU A 27 -16.23 -0.19 -0.52
CA LEU A 27 -16.99 -0.61 0.66
C LEU A 27 -18.15 0.32 1.04
N GLY A 28 -18.24 1.53 0.45
CA GLY A 28 -19.25 2.53 0.78
C GLY A 28 -20.37 2.72 -0.25
N ARG A 29 -20.38 1.98 -1.38
CA ARG A 29 -21.29 2.31 -2.50
C ARG A 29 -22.67 1.66 -2.45
N ALA A 30 -23.00 0.81 -1.47
CA ALA A 30 -24.29 0.12 -1.48
C ALA A 30 -24.92 -0.05 -0.08
N ALA A 31 -26.13 0.50 0.05
CA ALA A 31 -27.28 -0.10 0.76
C ALA A 31 -27.46 0.06 2.28
N THR A 32 -27.25 1.24 2.89
CA THR A 32 -27.60 1.42 4.33
C THR A 32 -28.46 2.64 4.68
N ALA A 33 -28.78 3.52 3.73
CA ALA A 33 -29.53 4.75 4.06
C ALA A 33 -31.01 4.52 4.43
N TRP A 34 -31.55 3.33 4.18
CA TRP A 34 -32.99 3.02 4.25
C TRP A 34 -33.26 1.69 4.96
N TRP A 35 -32.20 1.04 5.48
CA TRP A 35 -32.29 -0.17 6.28
C TRP A 35 -31.92 0.15 7.73
N GLU A 36 -32.87 -0.07 8.64
CA GLU A 36 -32.76 0.29 10.05
C GLU A 36 -32.88 -0.94 10.97
N GLY A 37 -32.39 -0.78 12.21
CA GLY A 37 -32.47 -1.77 13.28
C GLY A 37 -31.12 -2.46 13.60
N PRO A 38 -31.09 -3.32 14.63
CA PRO A 38 -29.84 -3.87 15.18
C PRO A 38 -28.99 -4.69 14.19
N ALA A 39 -29.59 -5.22 13.12
CA ALA A 39 -28.85 -5.88 12.04
C ALA A 39 -28.12 -4.89 11.14
N ALA A 40 -28.75 -3.75 10.82
CA ALA A 40 -28.15 -2.66 10.06
C ALA A 40 -26.98 -2.03 10.82
N ASP A 41 -27.11 -1.84 12.14
CA ASP A 41 -26.04 -1.32 12.99
C ASP A 41 -24.82 -2.24 13.01
N ARG A 42 -25.03 -3.55 13.17
CA ARG A 42 -23.95 -4.54 13.11
C ARG A 42 -23.26 -4.57 11.76
N TYR A 43 -24.03 -4.43 10.67
CA TYR A 43 -23.45 -4.35 9.33
C TYR A 43 -22.61 -3.09 9.14
N ARG A 44 -23.12 -1.91 9.55
CA ARG A 44 -22.37 -0.64 9.50
C ARG A 44 -21.06 -0.73 10.27
N ALA A 45 -21.10 -1.21 11.51
CA ALA A 45 -19.91 -1.41 12.32
C ALA A 45 -18.90 -2.37 11.65
N ALA A 46 -19.36 -3.44 11.01
CA ALA A 46 -18.49 -4.37 10.28
C ALA A 46 -17.86 -3.73 9.03
N VAL A 47 -18.60 -2.89 8.30
CA VAL A 47 -18.07 -2.15 7.15
C VAL A 47 -17.04 -1.10 7.60
N GLU A 48 -17.31 -0.39 8.70
CA GLU A 48 -16.38 0.57 9.30
C GLU A 48 -15.08 -0.10 9.76
N ASP A 49 -15.17 -1.21 10.52
CA ASP A 49 -14.01 -2.00 10.93
C ASP A 49 -13.21 -2.48 9.71
N ARG A 50 -13.90 -2.99 8.68
CA ARG A 50 -13.22 -3.43 7.45
C ARG A 50 -12.52 -2.28 6.73
N SER A 51 -13.16 -1.10 6.66
CA SER A 51 -12.61 0.11 6.06
C SER A 51 -11.37 0.59 6.81
N ALA A 52 -11.40 0.59 8.14
CA ALA A 52 -10.28 0.95 8.99
C ALA A 52 -9.07 0.01 8.80
N ARG A 53 -9.31 -1.30 8.74
CA ARG A 53 -8.25 -2.29 8.47
C ARG A 53 -7.61 -2.12 7.09
N LEU A 54 -8.41 -1.77 6.07
CA LEU A 54 -7.86 -1.49 4.73
C LEU A 54 -7.06 -0.18 4.70
N ALA A 55 -7.46 0.83 5.48
CA ALA A 55 -6.68 2.05 5.64
C ALA A 55 -5.31 1.75 6.25
N ALA A 56 -5.26 1.01 7.36
CA ALA A 56 -4.00 0.62 7.99
C ALA A 56 -3.11 -0.21 7.04
N LEU A 57 -3.69 -1.14 6.28
CA LEU A 57 -2.95 -1.90 5.28
C LEU A 57 -2.38 -1.00 4.17
N GLN A 58 -3.14 0.00 3.73
CA GLN A 58 -2.67 0.97 2.73
C GLN A 58 -1.48 1.77 3.26
N ASP A 59 -1.53 2.21 4.51
CA ASP A 59 -0.43 2.95 5.15
C ASP A 59 0.84 2.10 5.25
N GLU A 60 0.71 0.83 5.64
CA GLU A 60 1.84 -0.11 5.70
C GLU A 60 2.45 -0.40 4.33
N LEU A 61 1.62 -0.55 3.30
CA LEU A 61 2.11 -0.70 1.92
C LEU A 61 2.83 0.58 1.45
N GLY A 62 2.33 1.76 1.83
CA GLY A 62 2.98 3.04 1.55
C GLY A 62 4.37 3.13 2.20
N TRP A 63 4.48 2.78 3.49
CA TRP A 63 5.76 2.71 4.19
C TRP A 63 6.73 1.72 3.54
N LEU A 64 6.25 0.52 3.19
CA LEU A 64 7.06 -0.51 2.55
C LEU A 64 7.57 -0.05 1.17
N GLY A 65 6.71 0.54 0.34
CA GLY A 65 7.07 1.04 -0.98
C GLY A 65 8.17 2.11 -0.91
N ALA A 66 8.02 3.06 0.03
CA ALA A 66 9.03 4.09 0.29
C ALA A 66 10.37 3.48 0.75
N SER A 67 10.31 2.49 1.65
CA SER A 67 11.50 1.81 2.18
C SER A 67 12.25 1.02 1.09
N VAL A 68 11.54 0.32 0.21
CA VAL A 68 12.13 -0.42 -0.90
C VAL A 68 12.77 0.53 -1.93
N ARG A 69 12.13 1.66 -2.22
CA ARG A 69 12.71 2.69 -3.10
C ARG A 69 13.96 3.33 -2.50
N ALA A 70 13.96 3.62 -1.20
CA ALA A 70 15.14 4.11 -0.50
C ALA A 70 16.30 3.10 -0.58
N LEU A 71 16.00 1.80 -0.40
CA LEU A 71 17.00 0.74 -0.57
C LEU A 71 17.52 0.65 -2.00
N ALA A 72 16.66 0.78 -3.02
CA ALA A 72 17.06 0.78 -4.43
C ALA A 72 18.09 1.88 -4.73
N ARG A 73 17.85 3.09 -4.20
CA ARG A 73 18.77 4.24 -4.34
C ARG A 73 20.11 3.97 -3.67
N ALA A 74 20.11 3.48 -2.44
CA ALA A 74 21.35 3.16 -1.72
C ALA A 74 22.18 2.11 -2.44
N VAL A 75 21.54 1.09 -3.03
CA VAL A 75 22.23 0.07 -3.84
C VAL A 75 22.81 0.67 -5.12
N ALA A 76 22.06 1.53 -5.82
CA ALA A 76 22.54 2.18 -7.03
C ALA A 76 23.74 3.10 -6.78
N GLU A 77 23.70 3.88 -5.69
CA GLU A 77 24.81 4.75 -5.25
C GLU A 77 26.07 3.93 -4.92
N ALA A 78 25.93 2.85 -4.15
CA ALA A 78 27.05 1.98 -3.80
C ALA A 78 27.72 1.37 -5.05
N SER A 79 26.94 0.98 -6.05
CA SER A 79 27.46 0.45 -7.31
C SER A 79 28.13 1.51 -8.20
N GLY A 80 27.69 2.78 -8.13
CA GLY A 80 28.34 3.89 -8.83
C GLY A 80 29.68 4.30 -8.21
N ASP A 81 29.76 4.28 -6.87
CA ASP A 81 30.97 4.64 -6.12
C ASP A 81 32.13 3.64 -6.28
N GLU A 82 31.83 2.37 -6.59
CA GLU A 82 32.86 1.37 -6.89
C GLU A 82 33.56 1.65 -8.24
N VAL A 83 32.83 2.17 -9.23
CA VAL A 83 33.39 2.54 -10.55
C VAL A 83 34.26 3.80 -10.45
N GLY A 84 33.88 4.76 -9.60
CA GLY A 84 34.63 6.01 -9.39
C GLY A 84 35.95 5.85 -8.61
N ARG A 85 36.09 4.80 -7.77
CA ARG A 85 37.33 4.50 -7.02
C ARG A 85 38.35 3.66 -7.80
N ALA A 86 37.94 3.04 -8.90
CA ALA A 86 38.80 2.20 -9.73
C ALA A 86 39.43 2.94 -10.93
N SER A 87 39.18 4.25 -11.07
CA SER A 87 39.79 5.15 -12.08
C SER A 87 40.81 6.08 -11.43
#